data_AF-A0A3D0WY32-F1
#
_entry.id   AF-A0A3D0WY32-F1
#
_cell.length_a   1.000
_cell.length_b   1.000
_cell.length_c   1.000
_cell.angle_alpha   90.00
_cell.angle_beta   90.00
_cell.angle_gamma   90.00
#
_symmetry.space_group_name_H-M   'P 1'
#
loop_
_entity.id
_entity.type
_entity.pdbx_description
1 polymer ?
#
loop_
_entity_poly.entity_id
_entity_poly.type
_entity_poly.pdbx_seq_one_letter_code
_entity_poly.pdbx_strand_id
1 'polypeptide(L)'
;FSGSPLAPDCSSALWLETSPALSDEARLTALEPSAGTLEPAFSPDTCEYRLAVGPEVGSVLFRADAARGGTVRVSRKTLHAAGSETEISITVTSADRSEKAEYTVTVARAAKSPESQTGDPPTESAGGPENPPPPSSAPAASGPAKAA
;
A
#
# COMPACT_ATOMS: atom_id res chain seq x y z
N PHE A 1 29.99 -61.24 -43.85
CA PHE A 1 29.76 -59.79 -44.03
C PHE A 1 28.27 -59.56 -43.90
N SER A 2 27.84 -58.65 -43.02
CA SER A 2 26.44 -58.48 -42.57
C SER A 2 25.84 -59.74 -41.91
N GLY A 3 25.00 -59.67 -40.87
CA GLY A 3 24.48 -58.50 -40.18
C GLY A 3 22.97 -58.64 -39.99
N SER A 4 22.56 -59.20 -38.84
CA SER A 4 21.13 -59.35 -38.50
C SER A 4 20.44 -57.98 -38.48
N PRO A 5 19.19 -57.88 -38.95
CA PRO A 5 18.50 -56.60 -39.07
C PRO A 5 18.33 -55.92 -37.72
N LEU A 6 18.53 -54.60 -37.71
CA LEU A 6 18.52 -53.78 -36.51
C LEU A 6 17.08 -53.57 -36.00
N ALA A 7 16.70 -54.35 -34.99
CA ALA A 7 15.74 -53.98 -33.98
C ALA A 7 16.45 -54.16 -32.61
N PRO A 8 16.35 -53.20 -31.68
CA PRO A 8 15.19 -52.34 -31.49
C PRO A 8 15.36 -50.92 -32.05
N ASP A 9 14.36 -50.47 -32.82
CA ASP A 9 14.06 -49.05 -32.83
C ASP A 9 13.26 -48.69 -31.57
N CYS A 10 13.97 -48.36 -30.49
CA CYS A 10 13.39 -47.68 -29.33
C CYS A 10 13.15 -46.18 -29.62
N SER A 11 12.99 -45.82 -30.90
CA SER A 11 12.61 -44.50 -31.42
C SER A 11 11.15 -44.45 -31.88
N SER A 12 10.34 -45.44 -31.46
CA SER A 12 9.03 -45.13 -30.85
C SER A 12 9.26 -44.19 -29.66
N ALA A 13 9.62 -42.96 -29.98
CA ALA A 13 9.83 -41.92 -29.00
C ALA A 13 8.52 -41.77 -28.25
N LEU A 14 8.57 -42.14 -26.98
CA LEU A 14 7.80 -41.41 -25.99
C LEU A 14 8.35 -39.98 -26.02
N TRP A 15 7.85 -39.22 -27.00
CA TRP A 15 7.30 -37.90 -26.71
C TRP A 15 6.23 -38.12 -25.62
N LEU A 16 6.75 -38.32 -24.40
CA LEU A 16 6.24 -37.61 -23.26
C LEU A 16 6.29 -36.14 -23.66
N GLU A 17 5.23 -35.73 -24.35
CA GLU A 17 4.53 -34.48 -24.16
C GLU A 17 4.04 -34.42 -22.69
N THR A 18 4.97 -34.64 -21.77
CA THR A 18 5.07 -33.87 -20.55
C THR A 18 5.33 -32.45 -21.02
N SER A 19 4.24 -31.81 -21.48
CA SER A 19 4.00 -30.41 -21.19
C SER A 19 4.61 -30.16 -19.82
N PRO A 20 5.60 -29.27 -19.67
CA PRO A 20 6.21 -29.04 -18.38
C PRO A 20 5.07 -28.84 -17.38
N ALA A 21 5.15 -29.45 -16.20
CA ALA A 21 4.07 -29.41 -15.22
C ALA A 21 3.99 -27.99 -14.63
N LEU A 22 3.50 -27.07 -15.45
CA LEU A 22 3.25 -25.67 -15.19
C LEU A 22 2.30 -25.65 -14.01
N SER A 23 2.69 -24.93 -12.96
CA SER A 23 1.85 -24.92 -11.78
C SER A 23 0.54 -24.22 -12.08
N ASP A 24 -0.55 -24.92 -11.79
CA ASP A 24 -1.91 -24.39 -11.78
C ASP A 24 -2.14 -23.47 -10.55
N GLU A 25 -1.18 -23.39 -9.63
CA GLU A 25 -1.23 -22.51 -8.46
C GLU A 25 -1.20 -21.01 -8.85
N ALA A 26 -2.36 -20.40 -9.09
CA ALA A 26 -2.48 -18.97 -9.39
C ALA A 26 -2.32 -18.04 -8.18
N ARG A 27 -1.52 -18.40 -7.17
CA ARG A 27 -1.41 -17.70 -5.89
C ARG A 27 -0.13 -16.89 -5.74
N LEU A 28 -0.20 -15.83 -4.92
CA LEU A 28 0.99 -15.12 -4.47
C LEU A 28 1.80 -15.99 -3.48
N THR A 29 3.12 -15.93 -3.60
CA THR A 29 4.11 -16.51 -2.67
C THR A 29 4.70 -15.45 -1.74
N ALA A 30 4.67 -14.18 -2.14
CA ALA A 30 5.00 -13.03 -1.30
C ALA A 30 4.22 -11.78 -1.76
N LEU A 31 3.84 -10.92 -0.80
CA LEU A 31 3.36 -9.55 -1.07
C LEU A 31 3.97 -8.58 -0.06
N GLU A 32 4.90 -7.75 -0.52
CA GLU A 32 5.63 -6.77 0.28
C GLU A 32 5.34 -5.36 -0.26
N PRO A 33 4.65 -4.48 0.50
CA PRO A 33 4.49 -3.07 0.13
C PRO A 33 5.77 -2.30 0.47
N SER A 34 6.19 -1.39 -0.40
CA SER A 34 7.37 -0.55 -0.15
C SER A 34 7.17 0.54 0.93
N ALA A 35 5.96 0.67 1.50
CA ALA A 35 5.64 1.56 2.62
C ALA A 35 4.32 1.13 3.29
N GLY A 36 4.21 1.34 4.61
CA GLY A 36 3.07 0.93 5.42
C GLY A 36 3.13 -0.52 5.90
N THR A 37 2.07 -0.98 6.56
CA THR A 37 1.91 -2.35 7.09
C THR A 37 0.62 -2.97 6.55
N LEU A 38 0.70 -4.18 6.01
CA LEU A 38 -0.50 -4.96 5.63
C LEU A 38 -1.19 -5.50 6.88
N GLU A 39 -2.49 -5.27 6.98
CA GLU A 39 -3.38 -5.95 7.92
C GLU A 39 -4.53 -6.63 7.14
N PRO A 40 -4.73 -7.96 7.28
CA PRO A 40 -3.87 -8.91 8.01
C PRO A 40 -2.47 -9.06 7.37
N ALA A 41 -1.56 -9.72 8.09
CA ALA A 41 -0.26 -10.09 7.51
C ALA A 41 -0.44 -10.99 6.28
N PHE A 42 0.44 -10.83 5.29
CA PHE A 42 0.34 -11.54 4.01
C PHE A 42 0.21 -13.07 4.19
N SER A 43 -0.83 -13.64 3.57
CA SER A 43 -1.19 -15.06 3.59
C SER A 43 -1.69 -15.47 2.19
N PRO A 44 -1.19 -16.56 1.57
CA PRO A 44 -1.52 -16.89 0.18
C PRO A 44 -3.03 -17.13 -0.06
N ASP A 45 -3.74 -17.59 0.97
CA ASP A 45 -5.18 -17.88 0.99
C ASP A 45 -6.06 -16.64 1.27
N THR A 46 -5.48 -15.49 1.60
CA THR A 46 -6.20 -14.24 1.87
C THR A 46 -6.14 -13.32 0.66
N CYS A 47 -7.30 -13.03 0.06
CA CYS A 47 -7.42 -12.13 -1.09
C CYS A 47 -7.60 -10.65 -0.71
N GLU A 48 -8.13 -10.34 0.47
CA GLU A 48 -8.41 -8.95 0.88
C GLU A 48 -7.42 -8.45 1.94
N TYR A 49 -6.85 -7.27 1.70
CA TYR A 49 -5.90 -6.61 2.60
C TYR A 49 -6.22 -5.14 2.79
N ARG A 50 -5.87 -4.60 3.96
CA ARG A 50 -5.76 -3.16 4.20
C ARG A 50 -4.30 -2.76 4.37
N LEU A 51 -3.93 -1.59 3.86
CA LEU A 51 -2.58 -1.03 3.99
C LEU A 51 -2.68 0.40 4.52
N ALA A 52 -2.32 0.63 5.78
CA ALA A 52 -2.24 1.97 6.34
C ALA A 52 -0.92 2.65 5.92
N VAL A 53 -1.00 3.86 5.33
CA VAL A 53 0.19 4.65 4.95
C VAL A 53 0.12 6.10 5.47
N GLY A 54 1.28 6.65 5.82
CA GLY A 54 1.41 8.04 6.27
C GLY A 54 1.04 9.07 5.18
N PRO A 55 0.75 10.32 5.56
CA PRO A 55 0.22 11.34 4.64
C PRO A 55 1.19 11.68 3.50
N GLU A 56 2.49 11.51 3.71
CA GLU A 56 3.56 11.84 2.77
C GLU A 56 3.69 10.80 1.64
N VAL A 57 3.15 9.59 1.81
CA VAL A 57 3.25 8.50 0.83
C VAL A 57 2.29 8.74 -0.33
N GLY A 58 2.79 9.29 -1.43
CA GLY A 58 2.00 9.54 -2.67
C GLY A 58 1.89 8.35 -3.63
N SER A 59 2.69 7.30 -3.45
CA SER A 59 2.70 6.10 -4.30
C SER A 59 3.32 4.92 -3.53
N VAL A 60 2.87 3.70 -3.82
CA VAL A 60 3.38 2.47 -3.20
C VAL A 60 3.75 1.49 -4.30
N LEU A 61 4.99 1.01 -4.27
CA LEU A 61 5.40 -0.14 -5.06
C LEU A 61 5.09 -1.42 -4.28
N PHE A 62 4.27 -2.28 -4.87
CA PHE A 62 4.07 -3.64 -4.39
C PHE A 62 5.08 -4.56 -5.05
N ARG A 63 5.89 -5.24 -4.25
CA ARG A 63 6.68 -6.40 -4.66
C ARG A 63 5.80 -7.62 -4.43
N ALA A 64 5.46 -8.29 -5.51
CA ALA A 64 4.57 -9.45 -5.48
C ALA A 64 5.23 -10.58 -6.25
N ASP A 65 5.34 -11.74 -5.62
CA ASP A 65 5.92 -12.96 -6.19
C ASP A 65 4.79 -13.99 -6.39
N ALA A 66 4.86 -14.78 -7.45
CA ALA A 66 3.83 -15.77 -7.80
C ALA A 66 4.39 -17.20 -7.76
N ALA A 67 3.55 -18.14 -7.32
CA ALA A 67 3.93 -19.54 -7.22
C ALA A 67 4.43 -20.10 -8.58
N ARG A 68 5.59 -20.79 -8.53
CA ARG A 68 6.11 -21.65 -9.60
C ARG A 68 6.06 -21.08 -11.03
N GLY A 69 6.34 -19.79 -11.20
CA GLY A 69 6.40 -19.15 -12.52
C GLY A 69 5.08 -18.57 -13.03
N GLY A 70 4.08 -18.42 -12.17
CA GLY A 70 2.90 -17.60 -12.45
C GLY A 70 3.26 -16.14 -12.76
N THR A 71 2.33 -15.39 -13.34
CA THR A 71 2.50 -13.97 -13.70
C THR A 71 1.64 -13.08 -12.80
N VAL A 72 2.25 -12.08 -12.16
CA VAL A 72 1.53 -11.03 -11.41
C VAL A 72 1.29 -9.79 -12.29
N ARG A 73 0.09 -9.23 -12.20
CA ARG A 73 -0.27 -7.91 -12.74
C ARG A 73 -0.85 -7.05 -11.64
N VAL A 74 -0.28 -5.86 -11.44
CA VAL A 74 -0.79 -4.86 -10.49
C VAL A 74 -1.52 -3.77 -11.28
N SER A 75 -2.80 -3.55 -10.97
CA SER A 75 -3.68 -2.62 -11.70
C SER A 75 -3.18 -1.16 -11.64
N ARG A 76 -2.68 -0.72 -10.47
CA ARG A 76 -2.16 0.64 -10.25
C ARG A 76 -1.14 0.69 -9.12
N LYS A 77 -0.26 1.71 -9.15
CA LYS A 77 0.78 1.96 -8.12
C LYS A 77 0.69 3.36 -7.48
N THR A 78 -0.15 4.22 -8.03
CA THR A 78 -0.39 5.60 -7.61
C THR A 78 -1.61 5.70 -6.70
N LEU A 79 -1.43 6.36 -5.55
CA LEU A 79 -2.49 6.56 -4.57
C LEU A 79 -3.34 7.80 -4.89
N HIS A 80 -4.53 7.88 -4.29
CA HIS A 80 -5.34 9.09 -4.25
C HIS A 80 -4.77 10.13 -3.26
N ALA A 81 -5.53 11.19 -3.02
CA ALA A 81 -5.19 12.27 -2.10
C ALA A 81 -4.94 11.76 -0.67
N ALA A 82 -4.23 12.56 0.14
CA ALA A 82 -4.12 12.28 1.57
C ALA A 82 -5.50 12.39 2.24
N GLY A 83 -5.88 11.40 3.05
CA GLY A 83 -7.24 11.28 3.59
C GLY A 83 -8.22 10.55 2.66
N SER A 84 -7.72 9.75 1.71
CA SER A 84 -8.55 8.91 0.84
C SER A 84 -8.03 7.47 0.80
N GLU A 85 -8.95 6.51 0.72
CA GLU A 85 -8.61 5.11 0.48
C GLU A 85 -8.40 4.86 -1.01
N THR A 86 -7.46 3.96 -1.35
CA THR A 86 -7.16 3.57 -2.74
C THR A 86 -7.19 2.05 -2.84
N GLU A 87 -8.20 1.53 -3.53
CA GLU A 87 -8.26 0.12 -3.89
C GLU A 87 -7.24 -0.19 -5.00
N ILE A 88 -6.51 -1.30 -4.84
CA ILE A 88 -5.51 -1.79 -5.78
C ILE A 88 -5.71 -3.28 -6.00
N SER A 89 -6.25 -3.67 -7.15
CA SER A 89 -6.32 -5.07 -7.57
C SER A 89 -4.98 -5.57 -8.12
N ILE A 90 -4.64 -6.80 -7.73
CA ILE A 90 -3.43 -7.52 -8.09
C ILE A 90 -3.88 -8.89 -8.62
N THR A 91 -3.98 -9.00 -9.94
CA THR A 91 -4.37 -10.24 -10.62
C THR A 91 -3.14 -11.13 -10.79
N VAL A 92 -3.19 -12.35 -10.27
CA VAL A 92 -2.21 -13.41 -10.51
C VAL A 92 -2.80 -14.39 -11.52
N THR A 93 -1.96 -14.88 -12.43
CA THR A 93 -2.30 -15.96 -13.37
C THR A 93 -1.33 -17.11 -13.15
N SER A 94 -1.82 -18.35 -13.12
CA SER A 94 -0.96 -19.53 -12.96
C SER A 94 0.07 -19.66 -14.09
N ALA A 95 1.08 -20.50 -13.92
CA ALA A 95 2.09 -20.71 -14.97
C ALA A 95 1.48 -21.36 -16.22
N ASP A 96 0.45 -22.20 -16.03
CA ASP A 96 -0.32 -22.83 -17.11
C ASP A 96 -1.33 -21.85 -17.76
N ARG A 97 -1.73 -20.83 -16.99
CA ARG A 97 -2.76 -19.83 -17.29
C ARG A 97 -4.20 -20.34 -17.30
N SER A 98 -4.40 -21.57 -16.82
CA SER A 98 -5.72 -22.14 -16.49
C SER A 98 -6.36 -21.36 -15.34
N GLU A 99 -5.78 -21.40 -14.13
CA GLU A 99 -6.26 -20.64 -12.97
C GLU A 99 -5.81 -19.17 -12.89
N LYS A 100 -6.60 -18.36 -12.17
CA LYS A 100 -6.35 -16.94 -11.85
C LYS A 100 -6.89 -16.59 -10.46
N ALA A 101 -6.08 -15.89 -9.65
CA ALA A 101 -6.54 -15.27 -8.42
C ALA A 101 -6.48 -13.74 -8.53
N GLU A 102 -7.30 -13.05 -7.74
CA GLU A 102 -7.27 -11.60 -7.62
C GLU A 102 -7.16 -11.20 -6.15
N TYR A 103 -6.16 -10.39 -5.84
CA TYR A 103 -5.87 -9.89 -4.50
C TYR A 103 -6.14 -8.38 -4.47
N THR A 104 -6.98 -7.93 -3.54
CA THR A 104 -7.40 -6.53 -3.40
C THR A 104 -6.73 -5.92 -2.18
N VAL A 105 -5.95 -4.85 -2.41
CA VAL A 105 -5.30 -4.08 -1.34
C VAL A 105 -5.94 -2.70 -1.22
N THR A 106 -6.64 -2.45 -0.12
CA THR A 106 -7.25 -1.16 0.22
C THR A 106 -6.24 -0.30 0.97
N VAL A 107 -5.58 0.61 0.26
CA VAL A 107 -4.56 1.49 0.81
C VAL A 107 -5.20 2.73 1.43
N ALA A 108 -5.27 2.77 2.76
CA ALA A 108 -5.76 3.89 3.53
C ALA A 108 -4.64 4.91 3.76
N ARG A 109 -4.64 6.01 3.01
CA ARG A 109 -3.68 7.10 3.17
C ARG A 109 -4.18 8.09 4.21
N ALA A 110 -3.44 8.25 5.31
CA ALA A 110 -3.76 9.20 6.36
C ALA A 110 -3.93 10.63 5.80
N ALA A 111 -4.86 11.40 6.36
CA ALA A 111 -4.96 12.83 6.07
C ALA A 111 -3.70 13.55 6.58
N LYS A 112 -3.24 14.59 5.86
CA LYS A 112 -2.20 15.47 6.39
C LYS A 112 -2.85 16.39 7.43
N SER A 113 -2.75 16.03 8.70
CA SER A 113 -3.05 16.95 9.79
C SER A 113 -2.25 18.24 9.58
N PRO A 114 -2.87 19.43 9.63
CA PRO A 114 -2.09 20.66 9.79
C PRO A 114 -1.41 20.61 11.14
N GLU A 115 -0.08 20.76 11.17
CA GLU A 115 0.64 20.94 12.43
C GLU A 115 0.14 22.21 13.12
N SER A 116 -0.14 22.11 14.42
CA SER A 116 -0.56 23.24 15.23
C SER A 116 0.62 24.20 15.46
N GLN A 117 0.82 25.12 14.52
CA GLN A 117 1.68 26.29 14.73
C GLN A 117 1.06 27.22 15.78
N THR A 118 1.29 26.94 17.07
CA THR A 118 1.42 27.89 18.19
C THR A 118 1.69 27.08 19.47
N GLY A 119 2.80 27.35 20.15
CA GLY A 119 3.23 26.60 21.33
C GLY A 119 4.67 26.94 21.70
N ASP A 120 4.87 28.14 22.23
CA ASP A 120 6.17 28.62 22.73
C ASP A 120 6.79 27.69 23.78
N PRO A 121 8.13 27.74 23.98
CA PRO A 121 8.82 26.85 24.90
C PRO A 121 8.33 27.02 26.35
N PRO A 122 8.49 25.99 27.21
CA PRO A 122 8.25 26.12 28.64
C PRO A 122 9.29 27.06 29.26
N THR A 123 8.95 28.35 29.34
CA THR A 123 9.67 29.31 30.18
C THR A 123 9.62 28.82 31.63
N GLU A 124 10.79 28.47 32.17
CA GLU A 124 10.91 27.90 33.51
C GLU A 124 10.42 28.89 34.57
N SER A 125 9.49 28.46 35.42
CA SER A 125 8.79 29.33 36.36
C SER A 125 9.61 29.54 37.64
N ALA A 126 10.55 30.48 37.58
CA ALA A 126 11.25 31.03 38.75
C ALA A 126 10.46 32.22 39.32
N GLY A 127 10.05 32.13 40.59
CA GLY A 127 9.17 33.12 41.23
C GLY A 127 9.90 34.37 41.77
N GLY A 128 9.20 35.51 41.79
CA GLY A 128 9.67 36.77 42.36
C GLY A 128 8.69 37.91 42.04
N PRO A 129 8.60 38.98 42.85
CA PRO A 129 7.52 39.98 42.73
C PRO A 129 7.92 41.31 42.05
N GLU A 130 6.91 42.18 41.95
CA GLU A 130 6.95 43.65 42.12
C GLU A 130 6.90 44.60 40.90
N ASN A 131 5.87 45.48 40.91
CA ASN A 131 5.84 46.90 40.51
C ASN A 131 6.11 47.34 39.04
N PRO A 132 5.66 48.55 38.60
CA PRO A 132 4.28 49.04 38.62
C PRO A 132 3.82 49.68 37.25
N PRO A 133 2.52 50.04 37.09
CA PRO A 133 2.01 50.92 35.99
C PRO A 133 2.34 52.42 36.30
N PRO A 134 1.86 53.48 35.59
CA PRO A 134 0.82 53.60 34.54
C PRO A 134 1.40 54.35 33.27
N PRO A 135 0.78 55.28 32.47
CA PRO A 135 -0.56 55.90 32.47
C PRO A 135 -1.34 56.01 31.12
N SER A 136 -2.57 56.50 31.25
CA SER A 136 -3.38 57.38 30.37
C SER A 136 -3.10 57.45 28.84
N SER A 137 -4.13 57.37 27.99
CA SER A 137 -5.34 58.21 28.12
C SER A 137 -6.66 57.61 27.60
N ALA A 138 -7.70 57.69 28.43
CA ALA A 138 -9.12 57.75 28.04
C ALA A 138 -9.53 59.25 27.92
N PRO A 139 -10.78 59.70 27.57
CA PRO A 139 -12.10 59.04 27.47
C PRO A 139 -12.62 58.91 26.01
N ALA A 140 -13.65 58.15 25.62
CA ALA A 140 -14.95 57.73 26.19
C ALA A 140 -16.14 58.70 25.96
N ALA A 141 -17.03 58.32 25.02
CA ALA A 141 -18.44 58.74 24.85
C ALA A 141 -19.13 57.64 24.00
N SER A 142 -20.27 57.02 24.34
CA SER A 142 -21.59 57.48 24.80
C SER A 142 -22.53 57.90 23.65
N GLY A 143 -23.57 57.10 23.38
CA GLY A 143 -24.70 57.48 22.50
C GLY A 143 -25.32 56.32 21.69
N PRO A 144 -26.62 55.98 21.86
CA PRO A 144 -27.32 54.99 21.05
C PRO A 144 -28.27 55.60 19.99
N ALA A 145 -28.85 54.71 19.19
CA ALA A 145 -30.05 54.86 18.35
C ALA A 145 -29.98 55.73 17.07
N LYS A 146 -30.53 55.17 15.98
CA LYS A 146 -31.24 55.91 14.93
C LYS A 146 -32.30 55.00 14.30
N ALA A 147 -33.48 55.55 14.02
CA ALA A 147 -34.54 54.90 13.24
C ALA A 147 -34.60 55.48 11.82
N ALA A 148 -35.13 54.69 10.89
CA ALA A 148 -35.65 55.08 9.58
C ALA A 148 -36.67 54.02 9.15
#